data_AF-A0A2P6WD75-F1
#
_entry.id   AF-A0A2P6WD75-F1
#
_cell.length_a   1.000
_cell.length_b   1.000
_cell.length_c   1.000
_cell.angle_alpha   90.00
_cell.angle_beta   90.00
_cell.angle_gamma   90.00
#
_symmetry.space_group_name_H-M   'P 1'
#
loop_
_entity.id
_entity.type
_entity.pdbx_description
1 polymer ?
#
loop_
_entity_poly.entity_id
_entity_poly.type
_entity_poly.pdbx_seq_one_letter_code
_entity_poly.pdbx_strand_id
1 'polypeptide(L)'
;MPLEQVIQLGRTTLEYAILAALPLLAIATIVSVIINIFQVLTSIQDQTVATVPRLLATAVSAMFLLPWMLRHLAAFTIHLFSDFRPLLQ
;
A
#
# COMPACT_ATOMS: atom_id res chain seq x y z
N MET A 1 9.63 -23.64 -18.08
CA MET A 1 8.59 -22.68 -17.67
C MET A 1 7.70 -22.41 -18.86
N PRO A 2 6.54 -23.08 -18.99
CA PRO A 2 5.51 -22.67 -19.95
C PRO A 2 5.13 -21.20 -19.72
N LEU A 3 4.84 -20.48 -20.81
CA LEU A 3 4.51 -19.04 -20.80
C LEU A 3 3.35 -18.72 -19.83
N GLU A 4 2.42 -19.66 -19.68
CA GLU A 4 1.26 -19.55 -18.79
C GLU A 4 1.64 -19.42 -17.30
N GLN A 5 2.69 -20.12 -16.83
CA GLN A 5 3.14 -20.02 -15.44
C GLN A 5 3.73 -18.64 -15.13
N VAL A 6 4.48 -18.06 -16.08
CA VAL A 6 5.05 -16.71 -15.93
C VAL A 6 3.94 -15.67 -15.86
N ILE A 7 2.91 -15.80 -16.72
CA ILE A 7 1.75 -14.91 -16.72
C ILE A 7 0.94 -15.03 -15.42
N GLN A 8 0.70 -16.25 -14.93
CA GLN A 8 -0.01 -16.48 -13.68
C GLN A 8 0.76 -15.91 -12.48
N LEU A 9 2.07 -16.14 -12.39
CA LEU A 9 2.90 -15.57 -11.34
C LEU A 9 2.85 -14.03 -11.34
N GLY A 10 2.93 -13.42 -12.53
CA GLY A 10 2.80 -11.97 -12.69
C GLY A 10 1.44 -11.45 -12.21
N ARG A 11 0.34 -12.12 -12.58
CA ARG A 11 -1.02 -11.77 -12.13
C ARG A 11 -1.14 -11.85 -10.61
N THR A 12 -0.74 -12.95 -10.00
CA THR A 12 -0.81 -13.14 -8.55
C THR A 12 0.02 -12.11 -7.82
N THR A 13 1.23 -11.81 -8.31
CA THR A 13 2.09 -10.76 -7.75
C THR A 13 1.39 -9.40 -7.74
N LEU A 14 0.75 -9.02 -8.85
CA LEU A 14 0.01 -7.77 -8.95
C LEU A 14 -1.21 -7.75 -8.03
N GLU A 15 -1.94 -8.86 -7.92
CA GLU A 15 -3.08 -8.98 -6.99
C GLU A 15 -2.65 -8.76 -5.54
N TYR A 16 -1.56 -9.40 -5.09
CA TYR A 16 -1.02 -9.19 -3.74
C TYR A 16 -0.54 -7.76 -3.52
N ALA A 17 0.13 -7.15 -4.51
CA ALA A 17 0.60 -5.77 -4.43
C ALA A 17 -0.57 -4.78 -4.32
N ILE A 18 -1.63 -4.98 -5.13
CA ILE A 18 -2.83 -4.15 -5.09
C ILE A 18 -3.53 -4.30 -3.75
N LEU A 19 -3.78 -5.54 -3.29
CA LEU A 19 -4.41 -5.80 -1.99
C LEU A 19 -3.64 -5.14 -0.84
N ALA A 20 -2.31 -5.20 -0.86
CA ALA A 20 -1.45 -4.56 0.15
C ALA A 20 -1.48 -3.02 0.08
N ALA A 21 -1.57 -2.44 -1.12
CA ALA A 21 -1.59 -0.98 -1.29
C ALA A 21 -2.98 -0.36 -1.06
N LEU A 22 -4.05 -1.11 -1.28
CA LEU A 22 -5.44 -0.63 -1.23
C LEU A 22 -5.83 0.06 0.10
N PRO A 23 -5.58 -0.53 1.29
CA PRO A 23 -5.94 0.12 2.54
C PRO A 23 -5.10 1.38 2.82
N LEU A 24 -3.82 1.39 2.41
CA LEU A 24 -2.95 2.56 2.56
C LEU A 24 -3.43 3.71 1.69
N LEU A 25 -3.75 3.43 0.43
CA LEU A 25 -4.29 4.42 -0.51
C LEU A 25 -5.62 4.98 -0.01
N ALA A 26 -6.54 4.12 0.44
CA ALA A 26 -7.84 4.55 0.95
C ALA A 26 -7.70 5.52 2.14
N ILE A 27 -6.86 5.19 3.11
CA ILE A 27 -6.63 6.05 4.28
C ILE A 27 -5.96 7.37 3.85
N ALA A 28 -4.92 7.30 3.01
CA ALA A 28 -4.23 8.50 2.54
C ALA A 28 -5.17 9.45 1.78
N THR A 29 -6.09 8.92 0.97
CA THR A 29 -7.10 9.71 0.26
C THR A 29 -8.08 10.35 1.24
N ILE A 30 -8.67 9.59 2.16
CA ILE A 30 -9.65 10.10 3.14
C ILE A 30 -9.04 11.24 3.96
N VAL A 31 -7.85 11.01 4.51
CA VAL A 31 -7.13 12.00 5.32
C VAL A 31 -6.83 13.26 4.50
N SER A 32 -6.34 13.09 3.27
CA SER A 32 -6.00 14.22 2.40
C SER A 32 -7.23 15.06 2.03
N VAL A 33 -8.38 14.41 1.79
CA VAL A 33 -9.65 15.09 1.50
C VAL A 33 -10.11 15.89 2.71
N ILE A 34 -10.12 15.30 3.90
CA ILE A 34 -10.54 15.97 5.14
C ILE A 34 -9.69 17.23 5.37
N ILE A 35 -8.36 17.11 5.28
CA ILE A 35 -7.45 18.24 5.51
C ILE A 35 -7.66 19.34 4.48
N ASN A 36 -7.90 18.99 3.21
CA ASN A 36 -8.17 19.98 2.16
C ASN A 36 -9.48 20.75 2.42
N ILE A 37 -10.54 20.04 2.86
CA ILE A 37 -11.81 20.69 3.24
C ILE A 37 -11.60 21.67 4.40
N PHE A 38 -10.89 21.27 5.46
CA PHE A 38 -10.57 22.17 6.58
C PHE A 38 -9.74 23.37 6.14
N GLN A 39 -8.77 23.17 5.23
CA GLN A 39 -7.94 24.23 4.70
C GLN A 39 -8.77 25.28 3.94
N VAL A 40 -9.74 24.83 3.15
CA VAL A 40 -10.69 25.69 2.42
C VAL A 40 -11.65 26.41 3.37
N LEU A 41 -12.24 25.70 4.35
CA LEU A 41 -13.22 26.28 5.30
C LEU A 41 -12.63 27.38 6.17
N THR A 42 -11.35 27.28 6.52
CA THR A 42 -10.67 28.24 7.42
C THR A 42 -10.00 29.39 6.65
N SER A 43 -10.05 29.39 5.31
CA SER A 43 -9.35 30.34 4.43
C SER A 43 -7.83 30.44 4.64
N ILE A 44 -7.21 29.44 5.29
CA ILE A 44 -5.75 29.38 5.47
C ILE A 44 -5.15 28.73 4.23
N GLN A 45 -4.83 29.53 3.22
CA GLN A 45 -4.21 29.07 1.97
C GLN A 45 -2.67 28.94 2.05
N ASP A 46 -2.09 29.02 3.25
CA ASP A 46 -0.66 28.78 3.44
C ASP A 46 -0.37 27.27 3.25
N GLN A 47 0.28 26.93 2.13
CA GLN A 47 0.59 25.54 1.78
C GLN A 47 1.49 24.86 2.80
N THR A 48 2.32 25.62 3.54
CA THR A 48 3.22 25.08 4.56
C THR A 48 2.44 24.54 5.76
N VAL A 49 1.41 25.27 6.20
CA VAL A 49 0.60 24.92 7.38
C VAL A 49 -0.26 23.67 7.15
N ALA A 50 -0.75 23.43 5.93
CA ALA A 50 -1.52 22.21 5.65
C ALA A 50 -0.67 21.00 5.25
N THR A 51 0.58 21.23 4.80
CA THR A 51 1.50 20.14 4.45
C THR A 51 1.95 19.36 5.68
N VAL A 52 2.21 20.04 6.80
CA VAL A 52 2.63 19.42 8.07
C VAL A 52 1.59 18.43 8.63
N PRO A 53 0.33 18.80 8.89
CA PRO A 53 -0.68 17.87 9.41
C PRO A 53 -0.99 16.75 8.41
N ARG A 54 -0.93 17.03 7.10
CA ARG A 54 -1.08 15.99 6.06
C ARG A 54 0.02 14.94 6.14
N LEU A 55 1.27 15.38 6.23
CA LEU A 55 2.44 14.49 6.34
C LEU A 55 2.39 13.66 7.62
N LEU A 56 2.04 14.29 8.76
CA LEU A 56 1.91 13.58 10.03
C LEU A 56 0.81 12.51 9.96
N ALA A 57 -0.35 12.85 9.40
CA ALA A 57 -1.46 11.92 9.30
C ALA A 57 -1.16 10.75 8.34
N THR A 58 -0.49 10.99 7.21
CA THR A 58 -0.04 9.90 6.32
C THR A 58 1.08 9.08 6.95
N ALA A 59 2.01 9.69 7.69
CA ALA A 59 3.09 8.97 8.38
C ALA A 59 2.55 8.05 9.48
N VAL A 60 1.62 8.53 10.31
CA VAL A 60 0.97 7.70 11.34
C VAL A 60 0.20 6.56 10.70
N SER A 61 -0.58 6.84 9.64
CA SER A 61 -1.31 5.81 8.91
C SER A 61 -0.37 4.75 8.33
N ALA A 62 0.74 5.18 7.72
CA ALA A 62 1.76 4.27 7.19
C ALA A 62 2.39 3.41 8.31
N MET A 63 2.72 3.98 9.47
CA MET A 63 3.27 3.22 10.60
C MET A 63 2.31 2.12 11.10
N PHE A 64 1.01 2.42 11.17
CA PHE A 64 0.01 1.42 11.57
C PHE A 64 -0.18 0.31 10.53
N LEU A 65 -0.09 0.65 9.24
CA LEU A 65 -0.26 -0.31 8.14
C LEU A 65 1.01 -1.09 7.82
N LEU A 66 2.18 -0.58 8.21
CA LEU A 66 3.48 -1.20 7.97
C LEU A 66 3.56 -2.68 8.39
N PRO A 67 3.21 -3.08 9.63
CA PRO A 67 3.26 -4.49 10.03
C PRO A 67 2.33 -5.37 9.21
N TRP A 68 1.16 -4.85 8.80
CA TRP A 68 0.20 -5.59 7.99
C TRP A 68 0.70 -5.79 6.56
N MET A 69 1.28 -4.76 5.94
CA MET A 69 1.89 -4.84 4.61
C MET A 69 3.09 -5.79 4.60
N LEU A 70 3.94 -5.72 5.62
CA LEU A 70 5.09 -6.63 5.77
C LEU A 70 4.64 -8.08 5.92
N ARG A 71 3.54 -8.36 6.63
CA ARG A 71 2.98 -9.70 6.74
C ARG A 71 2.50 -10.24 5.39
N HIS A 72 1.85 -9.40 4.57
CA HIS A 72 1.41 -9.78 3.22
C HIS A 72 2.60 -10.05 2.29
N LEU A 73 3.63 -9.19 2.35
CA LEU A 73 4.84 -9.36 1.58
C LEU A 73 5.58 -10.65 1.97
N ALA A 74 5.75 -10.89 3.28
CA ALA A 74 6.37 -12.11 3.78
C ALA A 74 5.59 -13.36 3.40
N ALA A 75 4.25 -13.34 3.49
CA ALA A 75 3.40 -14.44 3.06
C ALA A 75 3.55 -14.73 1.55
N PHE A 76 3.60 -13.69 0.72
CA PHE A 76 3.86 -13.82 -0.71
C PHE A 76 5.24 -14.43 -0.98
N THR A 77 6.30 -13.95 -0.30
CA THR A 77 7.65 -14.52 -0.43
C THR A 77 7.70 -15.99 -0.02
N ILE A 78 7.04 -16.36 1.08
CA ILE A 78 6.96 -17.76 1.54
C ILE A 78 6.19 -18.62 0.54
N HIS A 79 5.08 -18.12 -0.02
CA HIS A 79 4.35 -18.81 -1.08
C HIS A 79 5.22 -19.06 -2.30
N LEU A 80 5.94 -18.03 -2.77
CA LEU A 80 6.86 -18.14 -3.91
C LEU A 80 7.94 -19.20 -3.64
N PHE A 81 8.60 -19.16 -2.47
CA PHE A 81 9.65 -20.11 -2.10
C PHE A 81 9.14 -21.53 -1.80
N SER A 82 7.90 -21.69 -1.31
CA SER A 82 7.34 -23.01 -1.02
C SER A 82 6.82 -23.70 -2.28
N ASP A 83 6.37 -22.94 -3.27
CA ASP A 83 5.97 -23.41 -4.60
C ASP A 83 7.18 -23.66 -5.52
N PHE A 84 8.40 -23.47 -5.01
CA PHE A 84 9.67 -23.81 -5.66
C PHE A 84 10.05 -25.29 -5.52
N ARG A 85 9.35 -26.08 -4.70
CA ARG A 85 9.58 -27.53 -4.58
C ARG A 85 9.38 -28.30 -5.91
N PRO A 86 8.37 -28.00 -6.76
CA PRO A 86 8.26 -28.62 -8.08
C PRO A 86 9.26 -28.06 -9.14
N LEU A 87 10.12 -27.09 -8.81
CA LEU A 87 11.21 -26.60 -9.68
C LEU A 87 12.54 -27.37 -9.48
N LEU A 88 12.64 -28.16 -8.41
CA LEU A 88 13.79 -29.00 -8.06
C LEU A 88 13.57 -30.50 -8.39
N GLN A 89 12.43 -30.85 -8.98
CA GLN A 89 12.17 -32.15 -9.62
C GLN A 89 11.95 -31.95 -11.12
#